data_AF-A0A0C9UI09-F1
#
_entry.id   AF-A0A0C9UI09-F1
#
_cell.length_a   1.000
_cell.length_b   1.000
_cell.length_c   1.000
_cell.angle_alpha   90.00
_cell.angle_beta   90.00
_cell.angle_gamma   90.00
#
_symmetry.space_group_name_H-M   'P 1'
#
loop_
_entity.id
_entity.type
_entity.pdbx_description
1 polymer ?
#
loop_
_entity_poly.entity_id
_entity_poly.type
_entity_poly.pdbx_seq_one_letter_code
_entity_poly.pdbx_strand_id
1 'polypeptide(L)'
;MSVANAIDCYGRLTKNVFKATQVGWDVKSKHKVLEEVLKDIIKRQVGTDEERMIDTQDNACKTFVCSRAALDLSAGIPRLFRTYQSPEANTYNCMIWEAARATSAAPTLFERISIAGPGYPEQSYIDGGVGCNNPTKQILEEARLIFPDRHMACIISIGAGKAFPISIPKPSLSQYFIPTELIWAINAIATDCERIEQEVAQHFRDVPDFYYRFNVEQGMQSIGIAEFDKMENVVAHTDQYIRMEETKQRLSNAISALCQRTQISMWILG
;
A
#
# COMPACT_ATOMS: atom_id res chain seq x y z
N MET A 1 -5.99 15.91 0.40
CA MET A 1 -5.36 15.89 1.74
C MET A 1 -3.87 16.21 1.63
N SER A 2 -3.29 17.02 2.52
CA SER A 2 -1.84 17.23 2.58
C SER A 2 -1.12 16.06 3.27
N VAL A 3 0.21 15.91 3.09
CA VAL A 3 1.00 14.86 3.75
C VAL A 3 0.92 14.97 5.28
N ALA A 4 1.01 16.18 5.84
CA ALA A 4 0.90 16.40 7.27
C ALA A 4 -0.47 15.96 7.83
N ASN A 5 -1.55 16.26 7.11
CA ASN A 5 -2.89 15.81 7.48
C ASN A 5 -3.03 14.29 7.38
N ALA A 6 -2.37 13.66 6.40
CA ALA A 6 -2.35 12.20 6.26
C ALA A 6 -1.67 11.52 7.47
N ILE A 7 -0.54 12.06 7.93
CA ILE A 7 0.18 11.58 9.12
C ILE A 7 -0.69 11.72 10.38
N ASP A 8 -1.35 12.86 10.57
CA ASP A 8 -2.26 13.06 11.69
C ASP A 8 -3.48 12.12 11.64
N CYS A 9 -4.09 11.94 10.46
CA CYS A 9 -5.15 10.97 10.23
C CYS A 9 -4.70 9.55 10.60
N TYR A 10 -3.50 9.14 10.18
CA TYR A 10 -2.93 7.83 10.52
C TYR A 10 -2.72 7.67 12.03
N GLY A 11 -2.20 8.70 12.72
CA GLY A 11 -2.05 8.69 14.18
C GLY A 11 -3.38 8.56 14.93
N ARG A 12 -4.47 9.13 14.41
CA ARG A 12 -5.82 8.97 14.96
C ARG A 12 -6.41 7.59 14.67
N LEU A 13 -6.26 7.12 13.43
CA LEU A 13 -6.75 5.82 12.98
C LEU A 13 -6.14 4.69 13.83
N THR A 14 -4.82 4.68 13.95
CA THR A 14 -4.09 3.66 14.71
C THR A 14 -4.50 3.64 16.18
N LYS A 15 -4.61 4.80 16.82
CA LYS A 15 -5.13 4.91 18.19
C LYS A 15 -6.54 4.36 18.33
N ASN A 16 -7.45 4.68 17.42
CA ASN A 16 -8.86 4.27 17.53
C ASN A 16 -9.06 2.78 17.23
N VAL A 17 -8.50 2.29 16.12
CA VAL A 17 -8.62 0.89 15.71
C VAL A 17 -8.00 -0.03 16.75
N PHE A 18 -6.80 0.29 17.23
CA PHE A 18 -6.08 -0.63 18.10
C PHE A 18 -6.32 -0.42 19.61
N LYS A 19 -6.79 0.75 20.09
CA LYS A 19 -7.38 0.81 21.44
C LYS A 19 -8.60 -0.08 21.56
N ALA A 20 -9.45 -0.14 20.54
CA ALA A 20 -10.57 -1.09 20.52
C ALA A 20 -10.07 -2.55 20.62
N THR A 21 -8.89 -2.87 20.09
CA THR A 21 -8.31 -4.22 20.20
C THR A 21 -7.81 -4.60 21.60
N GLN A 22 -7.48 -3.63 22.47
CA GLN A 22 -7.01 -3.90 23.83
C GLN A 22 -8.14 -4.30 24.79
N VAL A 23 -9.42 -4.09 24.42
CA VAL A 23 -10.60 -4.35 25.26
C VAL A 23 -11.16 -5.78 25.05
N GLY A 24 -10.39 -6.69 24.45
CA GLY A 24 -10.84 -8.08 24.21
C GLY A 24 -11.86 -8.23 23.07
N TRP A 25 -11.92 -7.26 22.16
CA TRP A 25 -12.86 -7.24 21.04
C TRP A 25 -12.45 -8.26 19.97
N ASP A 26 -13.42 -9.06 19.50
CA ASP A 26 -13.21 -10.07 18.46
C ASP A 26 -12.90 -9.43 17.09
N VAL A 27 -12.45 -10.24 16.12
CA VAL A 27 -12.13 -9.79 14.74
C VAL A 27 -13.33 -9.09 14.07
N LYS A 28 -14.56 -9.52 14.40
CA LYS A 28 -15.81 -8.87 13.93
C LYS A 28 -15.93 -7.43 14.39
N SER A 29 -15.43 -7.14 15.57
CA SER A 29 -15.55 -5.81 16.14
C SER A 29 -14.46 -4.88 15.60
N LYS A 30 -13.28 -5.42 15.24
CA LYS A 30 -12.14 -4.65 14.69
C LYS A 30 -12.42 -4.06 13.31
N HIS A 31 -13.01 -4.82 12.40
CA HIS A 31 -13.27 -4.33 11.04
C HIS A 31 -14.34 -3.22 11.00
N LYS A 32 -15.32 -3.26 11.91
CA LYS A 32 -16.33 -2.19 12.05
C LYS A 32 -15.69 -0.89 12.48
N VAL A 33 -14.77 -0.94 13.45
CA VAL A 33 -14.02 0.25 13.89
C VAL A 33 -13.18 0.81 12.74
N LEU A 34 -12.50 -0.05 11.97
CA LEU A 34 -11.76 0.39 10.79
C LEU A 34 -12.68 1.04 9.75
N GLU A 35 -13.83 0.44 9.46
CA GLU A 35 -14.83 0.99 8.53
C GLU A 35 -15.33 2.38 8.96
N GLU A 36 -15.76 2.54 10.21
CA GLU A 36 -16.24 3.82 10.73
C GLU A 36 -15.15 4.91 10.69
N VAL A 37 -13.91 4.54 11.01
CA VAL A 37 -12.77 5.48 10.92
C VAL A 37 -12.51 5.87 9.46
N LEU A 38 -12.55 4.93 8.52
CA LEU A 38 -12.37 5.23 7.10
C LEU A 38 -13.49 6.16 6.59
N LYS A 39 -14.75 5.87 6.91
CA LYS A 39 -15.90 6.72 6.56
C LYS A 39 -15.76 8.13 7.13
N ASP A 40 -15.36 8.27 8.39
CA ASP A 40 -15.12 9.57 9.02
C ASP A 40 -13.98 10.35 8.34
N ILE A 41 -12.87 9.69 7.98
CA ILE A 41 -11.77 10.33 7.24
C ILE A 41 -12.27 10.83 5.88
N ILE A 42 -12.96 9.99 5.10
CA ILE A 42 -13.47 10.38 3.78
C ILE A 42 -14.47 11.53 3.92
N LYS A 43 -15.46 11.41 4.82
CA LYS A 43 -16.44 12.47 5.08
C LYS A 43 -15.80 13.81 5.47
N ARG A 44 -14.72 13.81 6.24
CA ARG A 44 -13.98 15.04 6.58
C ARG A 44 -13.21 15.64 5.41
N GLN A 45 -12.74 14.82 4.46
CA GLN A 45 -11.97 15.30 3.31
C GLN A 45 -12.85 15.74 2.14
N VAL A 46 -13.96 15.05 1.88
CA VAL A 46 -14.81 15.27 0.69
C VAL A 46 -16.28 15.59 0.99
N GLY A 47 -16.68 15.59 2.27
CA GLY A 47 -18.03 15.98 2.72
C GLY A 47 -19.05 14.85 2.81
N THR A 48 -18.75 13.68 2.25
CA THR A 48 -19.62 12.48 2.28
C THR A 48 -18.78 11.22 2.46
N ASP A 49 -19.34 10.17 3.05
CA ASP A 49 -18.75 8.83 3.08
C ASP A 49 -19.20 7.95 1.90
N GLU A 50 -20.07 8.45 1.03
CA GLU A 50 -20.53 7.75 -0.18
C GLU A 50 -19.72 8.10 -1.44
N GLU A 51 -18.62 8.85 -1.29
CA GLU A 51 -17.76 9.24 -2.41
C GLU A 51 -17.20 8.00 -3.11
N ARG A 52 -17.27 7.99 -4.44
CA ARG A 52 -16.88 6.84 -5.26
C ARG A 52 -15.46 6.94 -5.78
N MET A 53 -14.88 5.80 -6.14
CA MET A 53 -13.48 5.71 -6.56
C MET A 53 -13.18 6.47 -7.86
N ILE A 54 -14.08 6.44 -8.86
CA ILE A 54 -13.81 7.07 -10.16
C ILE A 54 -13.71 8.58 -10.01
N ASP A 55 -12.50 9.11 -10.26
CA ASP A 55 -12.23 10.54 -10.28
C ASP A 55 -12.46 11.08 -11.69
N THR A 56 -13.47 11.94 -11.82
CA THR A 56 -13.88 12.55 -13.09
C THR A 56 -13.16 13.86 -13.38
N GLN A 57 -12.29 14.33 -12.49
CA GLN A 57 -11.54 15.56 -12.70
C GLN A 57 -10.52 15.40 -13.83
N ASP A 58 -10.42 16.42 -14.68
CA ASP A 58 -9.39 16.50 -15.70
C ASP A 58 -8.00 16.59 -15.05
N ASN A 59 -7.04 15.83 -15.61
CA ASN A 59 -5.68 15.69 -15.08
C ASN A 59 -5.57 15.11 -13.65
N ALA A 60 -6.61 14.44 -13.15
CA ALA A 60 -6.52 13.69 -11.90
C ALA A 60 -5.38 12.66 -11.92
N CYS A 61 -4.67 12.56 -10.79
CA CYS A 61 -3.64 11.55 -10.59
C CYS A 61 -4.27 10.15 -10.65
N LYS A 62 -3.84 9.34 -11.62
CA LYS A 62 -4.30 7.97 -11.81
C LYS A 62 -3.79 7.12 -10.65
N THR A 63 -4.70 6.66 -9.81
CA THR A 63 -4.40 5.96 -8.56
C THR A 63 -5.15 4.64 -8.51
N PHE A 64 -4.56 3.63 -7.88
CA PHE A 64 -5.27 2.40 -7.55
C PHE A 64 -4.80 1.83 -6.21
N VAL A 65 -5.63 0.98 -5.62
CA VAL A 65 -5.25 0.12 -4.49
C VAL A 65 -5.46 -1.35 -4.85
N CYS A 66 -4.67 -2.23 -4.25
CA CYS A 66 -4.69 -3.65 -4.52
C CYS A 66 -5.52 -4.41 -3.48
N SER A 67 -6.18 -5.46 -3.90
CA SER A 67 -6.88 -6.40 -3.03
C SER A 67 -6.87 -7.79 -3.66
N ARG A 68 -7.26 -8.83 -2.92
CA ARG A 68 -7.41 -10.19 -3.45
C ARG A 68 -8.86 -10.65 -3.32
N ALA A 69 -9.35 -11.33 -4.35
CA ALA A 69 -10.61 -12.05 -4.27
C ALA A 69 -10.50 -13.16 -3.20
N ALA A 70 -11.39 -13.14 -2.21
CA ALA A 70 -11.27 -14.02 -1.05
C ALA A 70 -11.51 -15.52 -1.37
N LEU A 71 -12.22 -15.79 -2.48
CA LEU A 71 -12.66 -17.14 -2.85
C LEU A 71 -11.73 -17.85 -3.85
N ASP A 72 -10.82 -17.12 -4.50
CA ASP A 72 -9.84 -17.70 -5.42
C ASP A 72 -8.52 -16.93 -5.37
N LEU A 73 -7.50 -17.59 -4.82
CA LEU A 73 -6.15 -17.04 -4.70
C LEU A 73 -5.16 -17.71 -5.66
N SER A 74 -5.60 -18.70 -6.44
CA SER A 74 -4.73 -19.63 -7.18
C SER A 74 -3.85 -18.94 -8.22
N ALA A 75 -4.42 -17.99 -8.98
CA ALA A 75 -3.70 -17.32 -10.06
C ALA A 75 -2.75 -16.21 -9.59
N GLY A 76 -2.76 -15.83 -8.31
CA GLY A 76 -1.92 -14.73 -7.82
C GLY A 76 -2.34 -13.33 -8.30
N ILE A 77 -3.43 -13.21 -9.06
CA ILE A 77 -3.85 -11.95 -9.71
C ILE A 77 -4.57 -11.04 -8.69
N PRO A 78 -4.15 -9.78 -8.53
CA PRO A 78 -4.85 -8.82 -7.67
C PRO A 78 -6.07 -8.20 -8.35
N ARG A 79 -7.06 -7.81 -7.54
CA ARG A 79 -8.08 -6.82 -7.90
C ARG A 79 -7.48 -5.44 -7.72
N LEU A 80 -7.50 -4.62 -8.77
CA LEU A 80 -7.16 -3.20 -8.69
C LEU A 80 -8.45 -2.36 -8.62
N PHE A 81 -8.65 -1.67 -7.50
CA PHE A 81 -9.68 -0.63 -7.38
C PHE A 81 -9.06 0.70 -7.82
N ARG A 82 -9.47 1.17 -9.00
CA ARG A 82 -8.84 2.30 -9.72
C ARG A 82 -9.67 3.56 -9.60
N THR A 83 -9.01 4.72 -9.67
CA THR A 83 -9.67 6.02 -9.80
C THR A 83 -10.02 6.40 -11.24
N TYR A 84 -9.76 5.50 -12.19
CA TYR A 84 -9.89 5.73 -13.62
C TYR A 84 -10.39 4.49 -14.34
N GLN A 85 -11.02 4.69 -15.49
CA GLN A 85 -11.47 3.60 -16.36
C GLN A 85 -10.26 2.89 -16.98
N SER A 86 -10.17 1.57 -16.77
CA SER A 86 -9.21 0.72 -17.47
C SER A 86 -9.69 0.40 -18.88
N PRO A 87 -8.83 0.49 -19.91
CA PRO A 87 -9.17 0.07 -21.28
C PRO A 87 -9.43 -1.44 -21.44
N GLU A 88 -8.87 -2.27 -20.55
CA GLU A 88 -8.86 -3.73 -20.70
C GLU A 88 -9.66 -4.48 -19.62
N ALA A 89 -10.00 -3.82 -18.51
CA ALA A 89 -10.66 -4.46 -17.38
C ALA A 89 -11.87 -3.66 -16.89
N ASN A 90 -12.89 -4.38 -16.40
CA ASN A 90 -14.00 -3.76 -15.71
C ASN A 90 -13.48 -2.95 -14.51
N THR A 91 -13.88 -1.68 -14.46
CA THR A 91 -13.51 -0.78 -13.37
C THR A 91 -14.64 -0.71 -12.34
N TYR A 92 -14.31 -1.08 -11.11
CA TYR A 92 -15.26 -1.12 -10.00
C TYR A 92 -15.39 0.28 -9.41
N ASN A 93 -16.54 0.92 -9.60
CA ASN A 93 -16.84 2.23 -9.01
C ASN A 93 -17.48 2.07 -7.62
N CYS A 94 -16.79 1.37 -6.73
CA CYS A 94 -17.17 1.23 -5.32
C CYS A 94 -16.89 2.55 -4.56
N MET A 95 -17.34 2.64 -3.31
CA MET A 95 -17.01 3.76 -2.44
C MET A 95 -15.52 3.72 -2.06
N ILE A 96 -14.93 4.89 -1.81
CA ILE A 96 -13.50 4.99 -1.44
C ILE A 96 -13.20 4.19 -0.16
N TRP A 97 -14.09 4.24 0.84
CA TRP A 97 -13.89 3.50 2.09
C TRP A 97 -13.99 1.98 1.89
N GLU A 98 -14.77 1.50 0.93
CA GLU A 98 -14.86 0.06 0.61
C GLU A 98 -13.54 -0.44 0.03
N ALA A 99 -12.96 0.29 -0.92
CA ALA A 99 -11.65 -0.02 -1.49
C ALA A 99 -10.54 0.04 -0.42
N ALA A 100 -10.58 1.05 0.46
CA ALA A 100 -9.63 1.20 1.57
C ALA A 100 -9.76 0.06 2.61
N ARG A 101 -10.99 -0.40 2.91
CA ARG A 101 -11.21 -1.55 3.78
C ARG A 101 -10.75 -2.84 3.11
N ALA A 102 -11.03 -3.03 1.83
CA ALA A 102 -10.62 -4.22 1.07
C ALA A 102 -9.10 -4.39 1.04
N THR A 103 -8.37 -3.32 0.72
CA THR A 103 -6.89 -3.36 0.70
C THR A 103 -6.29 -3.59 2.08
N SER A 104 -7.01 -3.30 3.17
CA SER A 104 -6.52 -3.40 4.55
C SER A 104 -7.07 -4.62 5.30
N ALA A 105 -7.86 -5.48 4.64
CA ALA A 105 -8.54 -6.61 5.26
C ALA A 105 -7.58 -7.80 5.49
N ALA A 106 -6.52 -7.56 6.26
CA ALA A 106 -5.47 -8.53 6.59
C ALA A 106 -6.09 -9.80 7.18
N PRO A 107 -5.83 -10.99 6.59
CA PRO A 107 -6.28 -12.25 7.15
C PRO A 107 -5.92 -12.36 8.63
N THR A 108 -6.83 -12.88 9.44
CA THR A 108 -6.72 -13.02 10.92
C THR A 108 -6.81 -11.72 11.73
N LEU A 109 -6.59 -10.54 11.13
CA LEU A 109 -6.73 -9.23 11.81
C LEU A 109 -8.09 -8.58 11.55
N PHE A 110 -8.59 -8.67 10.32
CA PHE A 110 -9.85 -8.07 9.88
C PHE A 110 -10.66 -9.08 9.06
N GLU A 111 -11.98 -9.04 9.19
CA GLU A 111 -12.86 -9.85 8.33
C GLU A 111 -12.86 -9.30 6.90
N ARG A 112 -12.93 -10.22 5.93
CA ARG A 112 -13.15 -9.90 4.51
C ARG A 112 -14.35 -8.96 4.34
N ILE A 113 -14.27 -8.06 3.36
CA ILE A 113 -15.39 -7.20 2.96
C ILE A 113 -16.08 -7.81 1.75
N SER A 114 -17.41 -7.78 1.71
CA SER A 114 -18.17 -8.00 0.48
C SER A 114 -18.51 -6.66 -0.14
N ILE A 115 -18.17 -6.48 -1.41
CA ILE A 115 -18.47 -5.26 -2.17
C ILE A 115 -19.38 -5.65 -3.33
N ALA A 116 -20.46 -4.91 -3.49
CA ALA A 116 -21.43 -5.06 -4.58
C ALA A 116 -21.73 -3.68 -5.17
N GLY A 117 -22.17 -3.63 -6.42
CA GLY A 117 -22.55 -2.37 -7.03
C GLY A 117 -23.16 -2.50 -8.41
N PRO A 118 -23.56 -1.36 -9.01
CA PRO A 118 -24.20 -1.37 -10.32
C PRO A 118 -23.28 -2.00 -11.38
N GLY A 119 -23.75 -3.07 -12.01
CA GLY A 119 -23.03 -3.74 -13.10
C GLY A 119 -22.00 -4.78 -12.67
N TYR A 120 -21.89 -5.13 -11.39
CA TYR A 120 -21.04 -6.24 -10.94
C TYR A 120 -21.65 -7.00 -9.74
N PRO A 121 -21.52 -8.34 -9.69
CA PRO A 121 -22.05 -9.13 -8.59
C PRO A 121 -21.29 -8.86 -7.30
N GLU A 122 -21.91 -9.20 -6.17
CA GLU A 122 -21.24 -9.19 -4.88
C GLU A 122 -20.02 -10.12 -4.92
N GLN A 123 -18.88 -9.59 -4.48
CA GLN A 123 -17.65 -10.36 -4.35
C GLN A 123 -16.95 -10.02 -3.04
N SER A 124 -16.40 -11.04 -2.36
CA SER A 124 -15.62 -10.84 -1.14
C SER A 124 -14.15 -10.59 -1.43
N TYR A 125 -13.54 -9.70 -0.66
CA TYR A 125 -12.18 -9.22 -0.81
C TYR A 125 -11.39 -9.27 0.50
N ILE A 126 -10.08 -9.56 0.39
CA ILE A 126 -9.08 -9.51 1.48
C ILE A 126 -7.92 -8.59 1.10
N ASP A 127 -7.03 -8.36 2.05
CA ASP A 127 -5.85 -7.50 1.92
C ASP A 127 -5.05 -7.68 0.63
N GLY A 128 -4.62 -6.56 0.04
CA GLY A 128 -3.74 -6.54 -1.13
C GLY A 128 -2.32 -7.01 -0.81
N GLY A 129 -1.91 -6.93 0.45
CA GLY A 129 -0.65 -7.42 0.95
C GLY A 129 -0.43 -8.90 0.62
N VAL A 130 -1.50 -9.69 0.51
CA VAL A 130 -1.45 -11.08 0.06
C VAL A 130 -1.07 -11.17 -1.43
N GLY A 131 0.23 -11.18 -1.69
CA GLY A 131 0.83 -11.32 -3.03
C GLY A 131 0.90 -10.04 -3.86
N CYS A 132 0.59 -8.87 -3.27
CA CYS A 132 0.67 -7.58 -3.96
C CYS A 132 1.07 -6.42 -3.01
N ASN A 133 1.84 -6.71 -1.96
CA ASN A 133 2.28 -5.71 -0.98
C ASN A 133 3.35 -4.75 -1.52
N ASN A 134 4.05 -5.15 -2.60
CA ASN A 134 4.86 -4.25 -3.43
C ASN A 134 4.21 -4.15 -4.81
N PRO A 135 3.35 -3.14 -5.07
CA PRO A 135 2.57 -3.05 -6.30
C PRO A 135 3.38 -2.54 -7.51
N THR A 136 4.72 -2.53 -7.45
CA THR A 136 5.56 -1.90 -8.47
C THR A 136 5.37 -2.55 -9.86
N LYS A 137 5.13 -3.86 -9.92
CA LYS A 137 4.82 -4.53 -11.19
C LYS A 137 3.48 -4.07 -11.77
N GLN A 138 2.46 -3.95 -10.92
CA GLN A 138 1.14 -3.47 -11.29
C GLN A 138 1.21 -2.01 -11.76
N ILE A 139 2.05 -1.18 -11.14
CA ILE A 139 2.31 0.20 -11.61
C ILE A 139 2.89 0.19 -13.03
N LEU A 140 3.88 -0.66 -13.32
CA LEU A 140 4.47 -0.77 -14.66
C LEU A 140 3.45 -1.19 -15.71
N GLU A 141 2.64 -2.19 -15.40
CA GLU A 141 1.57 -2.70 -16.27
C GLU A 141 0.50 -1.63 -16.53
N GLU A 142 -0.01 -0.99 -15.47
CA GLU A 142 -1.02 0.06 -15.58
C GLU A 142 -0.48 1.31 -16.30
N ALA A 143 0.76 1.71 -16.05
CA ALA A 143 1.36 2.85 -16.72
C ALA A 143 1.47 2.62 -18.24
N ARG A 144 1.89 1.42 -18.65
CA ARG A 144 1.93 1.03 -20.07
C ARG A 144 0.54 1.03 -20.69
N LEU A 145 -0.47 0.57 -19.95
CA LEU A 145 -1.84 0.48 -20.43
C LEU A 145 -2.50 1.86 -20.60
N ILE A 146 -2.33 2.76 -19.63
CA ILE A 146 -3.01 4.06 -19.58
C ILE A 146 -2.25 5.13 -20.39
N PHE A 147 -0.93 4.98 -20.51
CA PHE A 147 -0.07 5.94 -21.18
C PHE A 147 0.81 5.25 -22.26
N PRO A 148 0.20 4.63 -23.28
CA PRO A 148 0.95 3.84 -24.26
C PRO A 148 2.02 4.64 -25.00
N ASP A 149 1.79 5.94 -25.21
CA ASP A 149 2.68 6.84 -25.96
C ASP A 149 3.59 7.70 -25.06
N ARG A 150 3.62 7.44 -23.74
CA ARG A 150 4.45 8.22 -22.81
C ARG A 150 5.50 7.36 -22.14
N HIS A 151 6.72 7.86 -22.09
CA HIS A 151 7.78 7.25 -21.31
C HIS A 151 7.65 7.60 -19.83
N MET A 152 7.74 6.60 -18.96
CA MET A 152 7.89 6.82 -17.52
C MET A 152 9.21 7.55 -17.24
N ALA A 153 9.17 8.53 -16.33
CA ALA A 153 10.34 9.29 -15.91
C ALA A 153 11.20 8.46 -14.95
N CYS A 154 10.59 8.04 -13.86
CA CYS A 154 11.17 7.18 -12.85
C CYS A 154 10.04 6.52 -12.05
N ILE A 155 10.41 5.57 -11.22
CA ILE A 155 9.54 4.89 -10.26
C ILE A 155 10.11 5.15 -8.89
N ILE A 156 9.27 5.68 -8.01
CA ILE A 156 9.60 5.87 -6.60
C ILE A 156 8.75 4.88 -5.81
N SER A 157 9.43 3.91 -5.20
CA SER A 157 8.81 2.88 -4.38
C SER A 157 9.12 3.17 -2.90
N ILE A 158 8.09 3.30 -2.07
CA ILE A 158 8.23 3.60 -0.64
C ILE A 158 7.75 2.37 0.14
N GLY A 159 8.61 1.82 0.98
CA GLY A 159 8.32 0.68 1.86
C GLY A 159 8.01 1.12 3.29
N ALA A 160 7.27 0.28 4.00
CA ALA A 160 6.90 0.48 5.40
C ALA A 160 7.95 -0.02 6.41
N GLY A 161 9.21 -0.18 5.99
CA GLY A 161 10.29 -0.79 6.75
C GLY A 161 10.48 -2.28 6.44
N LYS A 162 11.71 -2.77 6.60
CA LYS A 162 12.02 -4.20 6.52
C LYS A 162 11.69 -4.89 7.84
N ALA A 163 10.98 -6.02 7.74
CA ALA A 163 10.77 -6.93 8.87
C ALA A 163 12.10 -7.59 9.30
N PHE A 164 12.12 -8.33 10.42
CA PHE A 164 13.24 -9.23 10.79
C PHE A 164 13.74 -10.02 9.58
N PRO A 165 15.01 -10.48 9.55
CA PRO A 165 15.45 -11.40 8.51
C PRO A 165 14.45 -12.55 8.43
N ILE A 166 13.82 -12.68 7.27
CA ILE A 166 12.77 -13.66 6.98
C ILE A 166 13.38 -15.03 7.23
N SER A 167 13.08 -15.57 8.41
CA SER A 167 13.68 -16.80 8.93
C SER A 167 12.55 -17.61 9.50
N ILE A 168 12.58 -18.92 9.28
CA ILE A 168 11.67 -19.84 9.93
C ILE A 168 11.98 -19.77 11.44
N PRO A 169 11.05 -19.27 12.29
CA PRO A 169 11.32 -19.15 13.71
C PRO A 169 11.57 -20.53 14.30
N LYS A 170 12.58 -20.67 15.16
CA LYS A 170 12.67 -21.85 16.03
C LYS A 170 11.50 -21.79 17.01
N PRO A 171 10.76 -22.90 17.24
CA PRO A 171 9.65 -22.89 18.17
C PRO A 171 10.13 -22.44 19.56
N SER A 172 9.50 -21.40 20.11
CA SER A 172 9.85 -20.82 21.42
C SER A 172 8.61 -20.56 22.26
N LEU A 173 8.77 -20.60 23.60
CA LEU A 173 7.67 -20.44 24.56
C LEU A 173 7.01 -19.04 24.53
N SER A 174 7.67 -18.03 23.97
CA SER A 174 7.11 -16.67 23.83
C SER A 174 6.15 -16.51 22.66
N GLN A 175 6.11 -17.46 21.72
CA GLN A 175 5.20 -17.43 20.55
C GLN A 175 3.76 -17.83 20.88
N TYR A 176 3.48 -18.31 22.10
CA TYR A 176 2.17 -18.84 22.50
C TYR A 176 1.02 -17.82 22.43
N PHE A 177 1.32 -16.52 22.44
CA PHE A 177 0.30 -15.46 22.47
C PHE A 177 -0.05 -14.88 21.08
N ILE A 178 0.67 -15.27 20.01
CA ILE A 178 0.39 -14.80 18.65
C ILE A 178 -0.11 -15.97 17.80
N PRO A 179 -1.26 -15.85 17.10
CA PRO A 179 -1.73 -16.91 16.20
C PRO A 179 -0.69 -17.26 15.14
N THR A 180 -0.34 -18.53 15.02
CA THR A 180 0.65 -19.04 14.05
C THR A 180 0.33 -18.60 12.62
N GLU A 181 -0.95 -18.65 12.23
CA GLU A 181 -1.42 -18.23 10.90
C GLU A 181 -1.11 -16.76 10.58
N LEU A 182 -1.18 -15.87 11.57
CA LEU A 182 -0.81 -14.46 11.40
C LEU A 182 0.68 -14.33 11.11
N ILE A 183 1.53 -15.09 11.81
CA ILE A 183 2.98 -15.08 11.59
C ILE A 183 3.30 -15.55 10.16
N TRP A 184 2.67 -16.64 9.71
CA TRP A 184 2.86 -17.14 8.34
C TRP A 184 2.40 -16.14 7.29
N ALA A 185 1.22 -15.53 7.47
CA ALA A 185 0.72 -14.50 6.57
C ALA A 185 1.71 -13.32 6.48
N ILE A 186 2.19 -12.81 7.61
CA ILE A 186 3.17 -11.71 7.65
C ILE A 186 4.46 -12.09 6.92
N ASN A 187 5.00 -13.28 7.19
CA ASN A 187 6.21 -13.75 6.54
C ASN A 187 6.03 -13.93 5.03
N ALA A 188 4.89 -14.48 4.59
CA ALA A 188 4.59 -14.63 3.17
C ALA A 188 4.50 -13.28 2.46
N ILE A 189 3.80 -12.31 3.07
CA ILE A 189 3.68 -10.94 2.58
C ILE A 189 5.05 -10.26 2.48
N ALA A 190 5.87 -10.35 3.52
CA ALA A 190 7.21 -9.76 3.55
C ALA A 190 8.14 -10.40 2.50
N THR A 191 8.10 -11.73 2.36
CA THR A 191 8.90 -12.47 1.37
C THR A 191 8.56 -12.05 -0.04
N ASP A 192 7.26 -11.97 -0.35
CA ASP A 192 6.80 -11.54 -1.66
C ASP A 192 7.21 -10.10 -1.97
N CYS A 193 7.08 -9.19 -1.00
CA CYS A 193 7.55 -7.81 -1.08
C CYS A 193 9.01 -7.68 -1.51
N GLU A 194 9.90 -8.39 -0.82
CA GLU A 194 11.35 -8.37 -1.08
C GLU A 194 11.70 -9.08 -2.38
N ARG A 195 10.96 -10.13 -2.76
CA ARG A 195 11.12 -10.79 -4.07
C ARG A 195 10.81 -9.82 -5.21
N ILE A 196 9.65 -9.15 -5.16
CA ILE A 196 9.27 -8.16 -6.19
C ILE A 196 10.27 -7.00 -6.24
N GLU A 197 10.74 -6.54 -5.08
CA GLU A 197 11.79 -5.52 -5.00
C GLU A 197 13.04 -5.95 -5.79
N GLN A 198 13.56 -7.15 -5.53
CA GLN A 198 14.76 -7.65 -6.20
C GLN A 198 14.54 -7.82 -7.71
N GLU A 199 13.39 -8.33 -8.12
CA GLU A 199 13.06 -8.50 -9.55
C GLU A 199 13.01 -7.17 -10.30
N VAL A 200 12.38 -6.13 -9.72
CA VAL A 200 12.30 -4.80 -10.33
C VAL A 200 13.68 -4.13 -10.34
N ALA A 201 14.40 -4.18 -9.21
CA ALA A 201 15.75 -3.62 -9.12
C ALA A 201 16.72 -4.29 -10.12
N GLN A 202 16.60 -5.61 -10.32
CA GLN A 202 17.37 -6.33 -11.32
C GLN A 202 16.98 -5.91 -12.74
N HIS A 203 15.67 -5.80 -13.02
CA HIS A 203 15.17 -5.44 -14.35
C HIS A 203 15.64 -4.05 -14.80
N PHE A 204 15.77 -3.10 -13.88
CA PHE A 204 16.20 -1.73 -14.16
C PHE A 204 17.64 -1.42 -13.73
N ARG A 205 18.47 -2.45 -13.46
CA ARG A 205 19.86 -2.27 -12.98
C ARG A 205 20.70 -1.39 -13.92
N ASP A 206 20.52 -1.57 -15.22
CA ASP A 206 21.30 -0.88 -16.25
C ASP A 206 20.62 0.41 -16.75
N VAL A 207 19.51 0.81 -16.12
CA VAL A 207 18.80 2.05 -16.42
C VAL A 207 19.04 3.03 -15.28
N PRO A 208 20.04 3.92 -15.39
CA PRO A 208 20.39 4.84 -14.31
C PRO A 208 19.21 5.76 -13.98
N ASP A 209 19.09 6.10 -12.70
CA ASP A 209 18.15 7.11 -12.20
C ASP A 209 16.66 6.82 -12.51
N PHE A 210 16.31 5.56 -12.78
CA PHE A 210 14.94 5.15 -13.12
C PHE A 210 14.17 4.55 -11.94
N TYR A 211 14.80 3.73 -11.10
CA TYR A 211 14.12 3.06 -9.98
C TYR A 211 14.73 3.48 -8.64
N TYR A 212 13.90 4.05 -7.77
CA TYR A 212 14.29 4.50 -6.43
C TYR A 212 13.45 3.79 -5.37
N ARG A 213 14.09 2.99 -4.52
CA ARG A 213 13.47 2.40 -3.34
C ARG A 213 13.88 3.14 -2.07
N PHE A 214 12.88 3.57 -1.32
CA PHE A 214 13.04 4.10 0.03
C PHE A 214 12.37 3.14 1.00
N ASN A 215 13.18 2.46 1.81
CA ASN A 215 12.68 1.48 2.78
C ASN A 215 13.63 1.44 3.98
N VAL A 216 13.11 1.65 5.18
CA VAL A 216 13.92 1.66 6.40
C VAL A 216 14.48 0.25 6.64
N GLU A 217 15.81 0.10 6.57
CA GLU A 217 16.46 -1.20 6.59
C GLU A 217 16.64 -1.77 7.99
N GLN A 218 16.86 -0.90 8.99
CA GLN A 218 17.11 -1.28 10.37
C GLN A 218 16.27 -0.45 11.35
N GLY A 219 15.81 -1.08 12.43
CA GLY A 219 15.01 -0.49 13.49
C GLY A 219 13.51 -0.80 13.43
N MET A 220 12.99 -1.18 12.26
CA MET A 220 11.57 -1.52 12.08
C MET A 220 11.24 -2.98 12.38
N GLN A 221 12.25 -3.83 12.60
CA GLN A 221 12.06 -5.27 12.71
C GLN A 221 11.21 -5.67 13.92
N SER A 222 11.30 -4.93 15.03
CA SER A 222 10.60 -5.23 16.29
C SER A 222 9.24 -4.54 16.44
N ILE A 223 8.70 -3.95 15.36
CA ILE A 223 7.39 -3.30 15.36
C ILE A 223 6.41 -4.22 14.64
N GLY A 224 5.56 -4.89 15.41
CA GLY A 224 4.48 -5.71 14.88
C GLY A 224 3.39 -4.86 14.20
N ILE A 225 2.66 -5.47 13.27
CA ILE A 225 1.56 -4.82 12.53
C ILE A 225 0.47 -4.25 13.46
N ALA A 226 0.33 -4.81 14.67
CA ALA A 226 -0.62 -4.37 15.69
C ALA A 226 0.00 -3.51 16.82
N GLU A 227 1.28 -3.13 16.73
CA GLU A 227 2.01 -2.38 17.78
C GLU A 227 2.06 -0.87 17.49
N PHE A 228 0.87 -0.26 17.46
CA PHE A 228 0.64 1.16 17.17
C PHE A 228 1.22 2.13 18.21
N ASP A 229 1.52 1.66 19.41
CA ASP A 229 2.14 2.41 20.49
C ASP A 229 3.63 2.71 20.23
N LYS A 230 4.25 2.06 19.24
CA LYS A 230 5.65 2.26 18.84
C LYS A 230 5.84 3.33 17.75
N MET A 231 4.89 4.26 17.59
CA MET A 231 4.99 5.33 16.58
C MET A 231 6.26 6.19 16.74
N GLU A 232 6.69 6.41 17.98
CA GLU A 232 7.94 7.12 18.27
C GLU A 232 9.16 6.42 17.65
N ASN A 233 9.20 5.08 17.70
CA ASN A 233 10.26 4.30 17.07
C ASN A 233 10.22 4.44 15.54
N VAL A 234 9.03 4.41 14.94
CA VAL A 234 8.86 4.61 13.48
C VAL A 234 9.42 5.96 13.06
N VAL A 235 9.08 7.03 13.79
CA VAL A 235 9.57 8.38 13.52
C VAL A 235 11.08 8.45 13.68
N ALA A 236 11.63 7.95 14.80
CA ALA A 236 13.06 8.00 15.08
C ALA A 236 13.90 7.29 14.01
N HIS A 237 13.52 6.06 13.63
CA HIS A 237 14.27 5.30 12.63
C HIS A 237 14.09 5.87 11.22
N THR A 238 12.93 6.41 10.88
CA THR A 238 12.72 7.09 9.58
C THR A 238 13.56 8.37 9.47
N ASP A 239 13.63 9.17 10.55
CA ASP A 239 14.47 10.37 10.59
C ASP A 239 15.96 10.04 10.48
N GLN A 240 16.44 8.97 11.13
CA GLN A 240 17.82 8.51 10.95
C GLN A 240 18.06 8.01 9.52
N TYR A 241 17.15 7.20 8.98
CA TYR A 241 17.25 6.64 7.63
C TYR A 241 17.37 7.72 6.55
N ILE A 242 16.54 8.76 6.61
CA ILE A 242 16.57 9.85 5.61
C ILE A 242 17.82 10.73 5.74
N ARG A 243 18.48 10.72 6.89
CA ARG A 243 19.72 11.48 7.14
C ARG A 243 20.99 10.75 6.70
N MET A 244 20.93 9.44 6.47
CA MET A 244 22.06 8.67 5.94
C MET A 244 22.50 9.20 4.58
N GLU A 245 23.81 9.26 4.34
CA GLU A 245 24.36 9.90 3.15
C GLU A 245 23.90 9.22 1.85
N GLU A 246 23.86 7.89 1.84
CA GLU A 246 23.35 7.12 0.70
C GLU A 246 21.89 7.44 0.40
N THR A 247 21.03 7.52 1.44
CA THR A 247 19.62 7.85 1.29
C THR A 247 19.41 9.28 0.82
N LYS A 248 20.19 10.24 1.33
CA LYS A 248 20.16 11.64 0.87
C LYS A 248 20.54 11.74 -0.60
N GLN A 249 21.60 11.04 -1.02
CA GLN A 249 22.02 11.02 -2.42
C GLN A 249 20.91 10.43 -3.30
N ARG A 250 20.33 9.30 -2.89
CA ARG A 250 19.20 8.67 -3.59
C ARG A 250 17.99 9.60 -3.71
N LEU A 251 17.66 10.32 -2.64
CA LEU A 251 16.59 11.32 -2.63
C LEU A 251 16.88 12.49 -3.58
N SER A 252 18.11 12.99 -3.57
CA SER A 252 18.54 14.07 -4.47
C SER A 252 18.44 13.67 -5.95
N ASN A 253 18.85 12.44 -6.28
CA ASN A 253 18.71 11.88 -7.63
C ASN A 253 17.23 11.75 -8.02
N ALA A 254 16.40 11.22 -7.13
CA ALA A 254 14.96 11.07 -7.39
C ALA A 254 14.27 12.44 -7.63
N ILE A 255 14.61 13.46 -6.83
CA ILE A 255 14.12 14.83 -7.03
C ILE A 255 14.56 15.36 -8.40
N SER A 256 15.84 15.15 -8.75
CA SER A 256 16.38 15.58 -10.05
C SER A 256 15.65 14.91 -11.21
N ALA A 257 15.40 13.60 -11.13
CA ALA A 257 14.66 12.86 -12.15
C ALA A 257 13.21 13.37 -12.32
N LEU A 258 12.54 13.73 -11.22
CA LEU A 258 11.21 14.32 -11.25
C LEU A 258 11.20 15.73 -11.86
N CYS A 259 12.19 16.57 -11.52
CA CYS A 259 12.26 17.96 -11.96
C CYS A 259 12.76 18.13 -13.41
N GLN A 260 13.68 17.29 -13.87
CA GLN A 260 14.29 17.46 -15.21
C GLN A 260 13.30 17.22 -16.35
N ARG A 261 12.24 16.42 -16.14
CA ARG A 261 11.27 16.11 -17.20
C ARG A 261 10.01 16.98 -17.24
N THR A 262 9.79 17.86 -16.25
CA THR A 262 8.80 18.94 -16.38
C THR A 262 9.30 20.10 -17.26
N GLN A 263 10.61 20.15 -17.56
CA GLN A 263 11.24 21.16 -18.42
C GLN A 263 11.50 20.71 -19.87
N ILE A 264 11.22 19.46 -20.25
CA ILE A 264 11.38 19.02 -21.65
C ILE A 264 10.11 19.37 -22.44
N SER A 265 9.88 20.67 -22.59
CA SER A 265 9.22 21.24 -23.77
C SER A 265 10.33 21.69 -24.72
N MET A 266 10.98 20.74 -25.40
CA MET A 266 11.87 21.09 -26.50
C MET A 266 11.79 20.05 -27.60
N TRP A 267 11.08 20.45 -28.64
CA TRP A 267 11.15 19.91 -29.99
C TRP A 267 12.60 19.64 -30.39
N ILE A 268 12.84 18.48 -30.97
CA ILE A 268 13.83 18.36 -32.04
C ILE A 268 13.13 17.69 -33.22
N LEU A 269 12.80 18.54 -34.20
CA LEU A 269 12.59 18.16 -35.59
C LEU A 269 13.87 17.50 -36.11
N GLY A 270 13.69 16.35 -36.75
CA GLY A 270 14.69 15.63 -37.54
C GLY A 270 14.02 14.49 -38.26
#